data_AF-A0A2N3CLK1-F1
#
_entry.id   AF-A0A2N3CLK1-F1
#
_cell.length_a   1.000
_cell.length_b   1.000
_cell.length_c   1.000
_cell.angle_alpha   90.00
_cell.angle_beta   90.00
_cell.angle_gamma   90.00
#
_symmetry.space_group_name_H-M   'P 1'
#
loop_
_entity.id
_entity.type
_entity.pdbx_description
1 polymer ?
#
loop_
_entity_poly.entity_id
_entity_poly.type
_entity_poly.pdbx_seq_one_letter_code
_entity_poly.pdbx_strand_id
1 'polypeptide(L)' 'MQLEEAETIAAQALAWIAADPELLGIFLSASGIAPGEIRMQATEPEFLAAVLDFLLAAESHV' A
#
# COMPACT_ATOMS: atom_id res chain seq x y z
N MET A 1 2.89 11.10 -16.16
CA MET A 1 3.46 10.08 -15.27
C MET A 1 3.51 8.79 -16.04
N GLN A 2 4.63 8.08 -16.03
CA GLN A 2 4.77 6.78 -16.68
C GLN A 2 4.32 5.68 -15.70
N LEU A 3 3.79 4.56 -16.19
CA LEU A 3 3.27 3.47 -15.35
C LEU A 3 4.35 2.92 -14.39
N GLU A 4 5.56 2.75 -14.90
CA GLU A 4 6.72 2.25 -14.13
C GLU A 4 7.10 3.21 -12.98
N GLU A 5 6.92 4.52 -13.17
CA GLU A 5 7.14 5.51 -12.10
C GLU A 5 6.06 5.38 -11.01
N ALA A 6 4.80 5.17 -11.40
CA ALA A 6 3.69 5.00 -10.46
C ALA A 6 3.82 3.71 -9.63
N GLU A 7 4.19 2.60 -10.26
CA GLU A 7 4.45 1.33 -9.57
C GLU A 7 5.61 1.47 -8.58
N THR A 8 6.67 2.18 -8.99
CA THR A 8 7.83 2.45 -8.13
C THR A 8 7.44 3.30 -6.92
N ILE A 9 6.59 4.32 -7.09
CA ILE A 9 6.08 5.14 -5.99
C ILE A 9 5.21 4.31 -5.04
N ALA A 10 4.28 3.52 -5.58
CA ALA A 10 3.42 2.65 -4.78
C ALA A 10 4.22 1.59 -4.00
N ALA A 11 5.28 1.02 -4.59
CA ALA A 11 6.15 0.09 -3.90
C ALA A 11 6.92 0.75 -2.74
N GLN A 12 7.39 1.99 -2.92
CA GLN A 12 8.03 2.76 -1.85
C GLN A 12 7.03 3.11 -0.73
N ALA A 13 5.81 3.48 -1.09
CA ALA A 13 4.71 3.70 -0.16
C ALA A 13 4.41 2.45 0.66
N LEU A 14 4.30 1.28 0.02
CA LEU A 14 4.09 0.01 0.71
C LEU A 14 5.23 -0.30 1.67
N ALA A 15 6.49 -0.04 1.28
CA ALA A 15 7.64 -0.22 2.15
C ALA A 15 7.60 0.69 3.38
N TRP A 16 7.12 1.94 3.22
CA TRP A 16 6.93 2.87 4.32
C TRP A 16 5.82 2.40 5.28
N ILE A 17 4.67 1.95 4.75
CA ILE A 17 3.59 1.36 5.54
C ILE A 17 4.10 0.14 6.32
N ALA A 18 4.84 -0.75 5.65
CA ALA A 18 5.36 -1.98 6.25
C ALA A 18 6.44 -1.76 7.31
N ALA A 19 7.05 -0.57 7.36
CA ALA A 19 8.02 -0.21 8.39
C ALA A 19 7.37 0.05 9.77
N ASP A 20 6.06 0.29 9.80
CA ASP A 20 5.27 0.46 11.01
C ASP A 20 4.24 -0.69 11.14
N PRO A 21 4.42 -1.62 12.11
CA PRO A 21 3.53 -2.76 12.29
C PRO A 21 2.07 -2.39 12.60
N GLU A 22 1.83 -1.27 13.29
CA GLU A 22 0.46 -0.82 13.59
C GLU A 22 -0.20 -0.30 12.32
N LEU A 23 0.51 0.54 11.57
CA LEU A 23 0.02 1.08 10.30
C LEU A 23 -0.21 -0.03 9.26
N LEU A 24 0.71 -1.00 9.18
CA LEU A 24 0.55 -2.18 8.35
C LEU A 24 -0.69 -2.98 8.75
N GLY A 25 -0.94 -3.14 10.05
CA GLY A 25 -2.15 -3.81 10.55
C GLY A 25 -3.44 -3.09 10.11
N ILE A 26 -3.45 -1.76 10.17
CA ILE A 26 -4.58 -0.93 9.70
C ILE A 26 -4.78 -1.11 8.19
N PHE A 27 -3.70 -1.03 7.40
CA PHE A 27 -3.76 -1.24 5.94
C PHE A 27 -4.30 -2.62 5.56
N LEU A 28 -3.82 -3.69 6.20
CA LEU A 28 -4.28 -5.05 5.94
C LEU A 28 -5.75 -5.23 6.32
N SER A 29 -6.17 -4.63 7.43
CA SER A 29 -7.58 -4.64 7.83
C SER A 29 -8.47 -3.86 6.84
N ALA A 30 -7.97 -2.76 6.27
CA ALA A 30 -8.72 -1.94 5.31
C ALA A 30 -8.78 -2.58 3.91
N SER A 31 -7.69 -3.22 3.48
CA SER A 31 -7.58 -3.86 2.15
C SER A 31 -8.17 -5.28 2.11
N GLY A 32 -8.33 -5.93 3.27
CA GLY A 32 -8.83 -7.30 3.36
C GLY A 32 -7.80 -8.37 2.97
N ILE A 33 -6.52 -7.99 2.89
CA ILE A 33 -5.43 -8.86 2.43
C ILE A 33 -4.72 -9.50 3.63
N ALA A 34 -4.37 -10.78 3.53
CA ALA A 34 -3.58 -11.44 4.55
C ALA A 34 -2.08 -11.04 4.46
N PRO A 35 -1.34 -10.99 5.58
CA PRO A 35 0.09 -10.66 5.56
C PRO A 35 0.93 -11.55 4.62
N GLY A 36 0.56 -12.83 4.51
CA GLY A 36 1.26 -13.79 3.64
C GLY A 36 1.02 -13.55 2.14
N GLU A 37 0.01 -12.77 1.77
CA GLU A 37 -0.36 -12.48 0.39
C GLU A 37 0.31 -11.20 -0.14
N ILE A 38 0.85 -10.35 0.75
CA ILE A 38 1.45 -9.04 0.38
C ILE A 38 2.46 -9.18 -0.76
N ARG A 39 3.34 -10.18 -0.71
CA ARG A 39 4.37 -10.35 -1.76
C ARG A 39 3.77 -10.67 -3.13
N MET A 40 2.69 -11.44 -3.16
CA MET A 40 1.97 -11.75 -4.40
C MET A 40 1.21 -10.53 -4.87
N GLN A 41 0.46 -9.87 -3.98
CA GLN A 41 -0.36 -8.72 -4.31
C GLN A 41 0.48 -7.50 -4.73
N ALA A 42 1.72 -7.37 -4.23
CA ALA A 42 2.64 -6.29 -4.62
C ALA A 42 3.02 -6.28 -6.11
N THR A 43 2.73 -7.34 -6.88
CA THR A 43 2.88 -7.35 -8.34
C THR A 43 1.64 -6.90 -9.08
N GLU A 44 0.52 -6.75 -8.38
CA GLU A 44 -0.76 -6.41 -8.99
C GLU A 44 -0.97 -4.88 -8.98
N PRO A 45 -1.23 -4.27 -10.16
CA PRO A 45 -1.46 -2.82 -10.25
C PRO A 45 -2.63 -2.35 -9.37
N GLU A 46 -3.66 -3.18 -9.20
CA GLU A 46 -4.84 -2.88 -8.37
C GLU A 46 -4.49 -2.77 -6.89
N PHE A 47 -3.57 -3.62 -6.41
CA PHE A 47 -3.07 -3.54 -5.04
C PHE A 47 -2.20 -2.30 -4.83
N LEU A 48 -1.33 -2.00 -5.78
CA LEU A 48 -0.50 -0.78 -5.74
C LEU A 48 -1.37 0.49 -5.75
N ALA A 49 -2.50 0.48 -6.47
CA ALA A 49 -3.49 1.55 -6.39
C ALA A 49 -4.11 1.65 -4.98
N ALA A 50 -4.50 0.53 -4.37
CA ALA A 50 -5.06 0.50 -3.02
C ALA A 50 -4.08 1.01 -1.95
N VAL A 51 -2.77 0.78 -2.12
CA VAL A 51 -1.71 1.33 -1.26
C VAL A 51 -1.71 2.86 -1.33
N LEU A 52 -1.82 3.43 -2.52
CA LEU A 52 -1.85 4.89 -2.71
C LEU A 52 -3.15 5.49 -2.19
N ASP A 53 -4.29 4.85 -2.43
CA ASP A 53 -5.59 5.27 -1.88
C ASP A 53 -5.60 5.27 -0.36
N PHE A 54 -4.99 4.26 0.26
CA PHE A 54 -4.83 4.19 1.71
C PHE A 54 -4.02 5.37 2.26
N LEU A 55 -2.90 5.72 1.61
CA LEU A 55 -2.08 6.86 2.01
C LEU A 55 -2.84 8.18 1.91
N LEU A 56 -3.57 8.39 0.82
CA LEU A 56 -4.38 9.59 0.63
C LEU A 56 -5.50 9.70 1.67
N ALA A 57 -6.07 8.57 2.08
CA ALA A 57 -7.05 8.54 3.17
C ALA A 57 -6.40 8.84 4.54
N ALA A 58 -5.15 8.42 4.77
CA ALA A 58 -4.44 8.67 6.02
C ALA A 58 -4.12 10.16 6.24
N GLU A 59 -3.89 10.94 5.18
CA GLU A 59 -3.66 12.39 5.27
C GLU A 59 -4.91 13.21 5.68
N SER A 60 -6.10 12.61 5.73
CA SER A 60 -7.32 13.34 6.15
C SER A 60 -7.45 13.57 7.67
N HIS A 61 -6.42 13.20 8.45
CA HIS A 61 -6.36 13.35 9.91
C HIS A 61 -5.40 14.46 10.39
N VAL A 62 -4.99 15.41 9.54
CA VAL A 62 -4.21 16.60 9.96
C VAL A 62 -5.09 17.77 10.41
#